data_AF-A0A840CXT0-F1
#
_entry.id   AF-A0A840CXT0-F1
#
_cell.length_a   1.000
_cell.length_b   1.000
_cell.length_c   1.000
_cell.angle_alpha   90.00
_cell.angle_beta   90.00
_cell.angle_gamma   90.00
#
_symmetry.space_group_name_H-M   'P 1'
#
loop_
_entity.id
_entity.type
_entity.pdbx_description
1 polymer ?
#
loop_
_entity_poly.entity_id
_entity_poly.type
_entity_poly.pdbx_seq_one_letter_code
_entity_poly.pdbx_strand_id
1 'polypeptide(L)' 'MDIPEIKSRLSIESVLRYYVLRMDGNSRLCCPFHSDRTPSLQVYPQTTPLIASLPTARPTDGAWT' A
#
# COMPACT_ATOMS: atom_id res chain seq x y z
N MET A 1 22.40 4.60 -12.21
CA MET A 1 21.12 3.92 -11.93
C MET A 1 20.43 4.75 -10.88
N ASP A 2 19.31 5.36 -11.26
CA ASP A 2 18.61 6.32 -10.42
C ASP A 2 17.47 5.65 -9.66
N ILE A 3 17.21 6.11 -8.44
CA ILE A 3 16.09 5.65 -7.59
C ILE A 3 14.74 5.58 -8.37
N PRO A 4 14.34 6.59 -9.18
CA PRO A 4 13.12 6.51 -9.99
C PRO A 4 13.12 5.37 -11.03
N GLU A 5 14.27 5.05 -11.63
CA GLU A 5 14.42 3.96 -12.59
C GLU A 5 14.28 2.59 -11.93
N ILE A 6 14.79 2.45 -10.70
CA ILE A 6 14.60 1.23 -9.89
C ILE A 6 13.12 1.07 -9.54
N LYS A 7 12.46 2.15 -9.13
CA LYS A 7 11.03 2.13 -8.77
C LYS A 7 10.12 1.86 -9.97
N SER A 8 10.49 2.25 -11.19
CA SER A 8 9.71 1.94 -12.39
C SER A 8 9.82 0.49 -12.83
N ARG A 9 10.93 -0.18 -12.53
CA ARG A 9 11.16 -1.60 -12.83
C ARG A 9 10.54 -2.56 -11.80
N LEU A 10 10.12 -2.06 -10.65
CA LEU A 10 9.60 -2.86 -9.55
C LEU A 10 8.07 -2.76 -9.48
N SER A 11 7.36 -3.82 -9.85
CA SER A 11 5.91 -3.88 -9.66
C SER A 11 5.56 -4.23 -8.21
N ILE A 12 4.45 -3.68 -7.71
CA ILE A 12 3.99 -3.99 -6.35
C ILE A 12 3.59 -5.47 -6.22
N GLU A 13 3.09 -6.08 -7.29
CA GLU A 13 2.74 -7.51 -7.33
C GLU A 13 3.96 -8.40 -7.12
N SER A 14 5.10 -8.06 -7.72
CA SER A 14 6.36 -8.79 -7.52
C SER A 14 6.82 -8.70 -6.08
N VAL A 15 6.69 -7.53 -5.44
CA VAL A 15 7.04 -7.33 -4.02
C VAL A 15 6.12 -8.14 -3.12
N LEU A 16 4.79 -8.07 -3.33
CA LEU A 16 3.83 -8.82 -2.54
C LEU A 16 4.04 -10.33 -2.67
N ARG A 17 4.31 -10.81 -3.88
CA ARG A 17 4.62 -12.23 -4.13
C ARG A 17 5.88 -12.68 -3.41
N TYR A 18 6.92 -11.85 -3.39
CA TYR A 18 8.17 -12.14 -2.66
C TYR A 18 7.94 -12.34 -1.16
N TYR A 19 7.04 -11.54 -0.57
CA TYR A 19 6.65 -11.66 0.83
C TYR A 19 5.50 -12.64 1.09
N VAL A 20 5.07 -13.42 0.08
CA VAL A 20 3.95 -14.38 0.19
C VAL A 20 2.64 -13.71 0.63
N LEU A 21 2.47 -12.44 0.29
CA LEU A 21 1.27 -11.65 0.56
C LEU A 21 0.29 -11.79 -0.61
N ARG A 22 -0.95 -12.14 -0.32
CA ARG A 22 -2.03 -12.27 -1.31
C ARG A 22 -3.04 -11.15 -1.12
N MET A 23 -3.35 -10.47 -2.21
CA MET A 23 -4.42 -9.48 -2.27
C MET A 23 -5.77 -10.18 -2.46
N ASP A 24 -6.82 -9.62 -1.88
CA ASP A 24 -8.21 -9.98 -2.18
C ASP A 24 -8.70 -9.33 -3.48
N GLY A 25 -9.96 -9.61 -3.86
CA GLY A 25 -10.59 -9.02 -5.04
C GLY A 25 -10.76 -7.49 -4.99
N ASN A 26 -10.63 -6.89 -3.81
CA ASN A 26 -10.70 -5.45 -3.57
C ASN A 26 -9.31 -4.82 -3.41
N SER A 27 -8.24 -5.55 -3.76
CA SER A 27 -6.85 -5.12 -3.62
C SER A 27 -6.44 -4.82 -2.17
N ARG A 28 -7.01 -5.54 -1.20
CA ARG A 28 -6.68 -5.44 0.23
C ARG A 28 -6.02 -6.72 0.74
N LEU A 29 -5.28 -6.60 1.82
CA LEU A 29 -4.70 -7.74 2.53
C LEU A 29 -4.54 -7.45 4.04
N CYS A 30 -4.34 -8.51 4.82
CA CYS A 30 -3.98 -8.37 6.22
C CYS A 30 -2.56 -7.82 6.32
N CYS A 31 -2.38 -6.74 7.08
CA CYS A 31 -1.09 -6.12 7.22
C CYS A 31 -0.12 -7.05 7.97
N PRO A 32 1.09 -7.31 7.46
CA PRO A 32 2.08 -8.14 8.16
C PRO A 32 2.70 -7.44 9.37
N PHE A 33 2.53 -6.12 9.52
CA PHE A 33 3.14 -5.33 10.59
C PHE A 33 2.36 -5.37 11.91
N HIS A 34 1.11 -5.84 11.88
CA HIS A 34 0.28 -6.01 13.07
C HIS A 34 -0.58 -7.25 12.92
N SER A 35 -0.77 -8.00 14.00
CA SER A 35 -1.61 -9.19 14.03
C SER A 35 -3.09 -8.80 14.07
N ASP A 36 -3.60 -8.30 12.96
CA ASP A 36 -5.02 -7.99 12.76
C ASP A 36 -5.71 -9.12 11.99
N ARG A 37 -6.98 -9.34 12.31
CA ARG A 37 -7.85 -10.27 11.56
C ARG A 37 -8.56 -9.58 10.41
N THR A 38 -8.58 -8.26 10.40
CA THR A 38 -9.25 -7.49 9.36
C THR A 38 -8.25 -7.04 8.28
N PRO A 39 -8.64 -7.05 7.00
CA PRO A 39 -7.79 -6.55 5.92
C PRO A 39 -7.63 -5.03 6.05
N SER A 40 -6.55 -4.62 6.72
CA SER A 40 -6.22 -3.22 7.04
C SER A 40 -5.27 -2.55 6.04
N LEU A 41 -4.62 -3.33 5.16
CA LEU A 41 -3.70 -2.82 4.16
C LEU A 41 -4.34 -2.85 2.77
N GLN A 42 -4.47 -1.69 2.12
CA GLN A 42 -4.95 -1.57 0.74
C GLN A 42 -3.78 -1.23 -0.19
N VAL A 43 -3.70 -1.96 -1.31
CA VAL A 43 -2.66 -1.80 -2.33
C VAL A 43 -3.30 -1.34 -3.62
N TYR A 44 -2.65 -0.42 -4.33
CA TYR A 44 -3.11 0.07 -5.62
C TYR A 44 -2.05 -0.25 -6.70
N PRO A 45 -2.23 -1.32 -7.48
CA PRO A 45 -1.26 -1.74 -8.50
C PRO A 45 -1.04 -0.71 -9.61
N GLN A 46 -2.02 0.17 -9.83
CA GLN A 46 -2.04 1.13 -10.93
C GLN A 46 -1.36 2.46 -10.59
N THR A 47 -1.07 2.74 -9.31
CA THR A 47 -0.40 3.97 -8.87
C THR A 47 1.05 3.70 -8.51
N THR A 48 1.93 3.87 -9.49
CA THR A 48 3.38 4.00 -9.28
C THR A 48 3.68 5.47 -8.89
N PRO A 49 4.55 5.78 -7.91
CA PRO A 49 5.45 4.91 -7.18
C PRO A 49 4.90 4.47 -5.81
N LEU A 50 5.63 3.54 -5.17
CA LEU A 50 5.56 3.10 -3.77
C LEU A 50 5.52 4.29 -2.78
N ILE A 51 4.42 5.01 -2.79
CA ILE A 51 3.94 5.83 -1.70
C ILE A 51 2.77 4.97 -1.25
N ALA A 52 3.02 4.09 -0.28
CA ALA A 52 1.92 3.56 0.50
C ALA A 52 1.13 4.79 0.90
N SER A 53 -0.04 4.97 0.29
CA SER A 53 -0.94 6.04 0.68
C SER A 53 -1.25 5.71 2.13
N LEU A 54 -0.49 6.31 3.04
CA LEU A 54 -0.90 6.45 4.42
C LEU A 54 -2.36 6.87 4.31
N PRO A 55 -3.28 6.24 5.06
CA PRO A 55 -4.62 6.77 5.13
C PRO A 55 -4.43 8.22 5.58
N THR A 56 -4.56 9.16 4.65
CA THR A 56 -4.86 10.54 4.98
C THR A 56 -6.09 10.37 5.83
N ALA A 57 -5.89 10.50 7.14
CA ALA A 57 -6.97 10.72 8.07
C ALA A 57 -7.87 11.72 7.38
N ARG A 58 -9.12 11.33 7.11
CA ARG A 58 -10.13 12.31 6.74
C ARG A 58 -9.99 13.44 7.75
N PRO A 59 -9.74 14.69 7.34
CA PRO A 59 -9.96 15.79 8.27
C PRO A 59 -11.45 15.71 8.61
N THR A 60 -11.75 15.15 9.79
CA THR A 60 -13.05 15.37 10.41
C THR A 60 -13.17 16.86 10.62
N ASP A 61 -14.31 17.40 10.20
CA ASP A 61 -14.60 18.82 10.12
C ASP A 61 -14.09 19.60 11.34
N GLY A 62 -13.34 20.68 11.08
CA GLY A 62 -13.25 21.82 11.99
C GLY A 62 -12.16 21.84 13.06
N ALA A 63 -10.88 21.80 12.68
CA ALA A 63 -9.80 22.26 13.57
C ALA A 63 -8.59 22.81 12.81
N TRP A 64 -8.75 23.99 12.20
CA TRP A 64 -7.66 24.92 11.93
C TRP A 64 -8.10 26.30 12.42
N THR A 65 -7.98 26.53 13.72
CA THR A 65 -7.91 27.85 14.34
C THR A 65 -6.76 27.83 15.31
#